data_AF-A0A085ZTN9-F1
#
_entry.id   AF-A0A085ZTN9-F1
#
_cell.length_a   1.000
_cell.length_b   1.000
_cell.length_c   1.000
_cell.angle_alpha   90.00
_cell.angle_beta   90.00
_cell.angle_gamma   90.00
#
_symmetry.space_group_name_H-M   'P 1'
#
loop_
_entity.id
_entity.type
_entity.pdbx_description
1 polymer ?
#
loop_
_entity_poly.entity_id
_entity_poly.type
_entity_poly.pdbx_seq_one_letter_code
_entity_poly.pdbx_strand_id
1 'polypeptide(L)' 'MNTADLKADLIYRISQLQEKRIMEEIQKLLDFELNKNEYILTEPQKERIAEAQSEYKSSAYLTEDKANQDIEEWLGEK' A
#
# COMPACT_ATOMS: atom_id res chain seq x y z
N MET A 1 28.38 -15.22 -4.90
CA MET A 1 27.01 -15.71 -4.69
C MET A 1 26.25 -15.41 -5.96
N ASN A 2 25.79 -16.45 -6.65
CA ASN A 2 25.05 -16.29 -7.90
C ASN A 2 23.53 -16.17 -7.60
N THR A 3 22.73 -15.88 -8.63
CA THR A 3 21.28 -15.69 -8.49
C THR A 3 20.55 -16.95 -8.01
N ALA A 4 21.07 -18.14 -8.32
CA ALA A 4 20.51 -19.40 -7.83
C ALA A 4 20.78 -19.59 -6.33
N ASP A 5 21.97 -19.23 -5.86
CA ASP A 5 22.32 -19.26 -4.43
C ASP A 5 21.43 -18.29 -3.62
N LEU A 6 21.21 -17.08 -4.14
CA LEU A 6 20.29 -16.09 -3.55
C LEU A 6 18.86 -16.62 -3.44
N LYS A 7 18.37 -17.29 -4.50
CA LYS A 7 17.03 -17.88 -4.50
C LYS A 7 16.90 -19.00 -3.48
N ALA A 8 17.92 -19.85 -3.35
CA ALA A 8 17.94 -20.93 -2.37
C ALA A 8 17.95 -20.39 -0.93
N ASP A 9 18.77 -19.38 -0.64
CA ASP A 9 18.82 -18.73 0.68
C ASP A 9 17.47 -18.10 1.06
N LEU A 10 16.81 -17.44 0.11
CA LEU A 10 15.50 -16.83 0.35
C LEU A 10 14.43 -17.88 0.68
N ILE A 11 14.36 -18.98 -0.07
CA ILE A 11 13.43 -20.09 0.20
C ILE A 11 13.69 -20.67 1.59
N TYR A 12 14.97 -20.88 1.93
CA TYR A 12 15.35 -21.37 3.25
C TYR A 12 14.85 -20.45 4.36
N ARG A 13 15.11 -19.14 4.28
CA ARG A 13 14.66 -18.15 5.28
C ARG A 13 13.14 -18.15 5.45
N ILE A 14 12.40 -18.15 4.35
CA ILE A 14 10.93 -18.19 4.38
C ILE A 14 10.44 -19.46 5.07
N SER A 15 11.07 -20.61 4.78
CA SER A 15 10.69 -21.90 5.39
C SER A 15 10.88 -21.97 6.91
N GLN A 16 11.77 -21.14 7.46
CA GLN A 16 12.04 -21.10 8.90
C GLN A 16 11.09 -20.17 9.66
N LEU A 17 10.30 -19.34 8.97
CA LEU A 17 9.34 -18.44 9.60
C LEU A 17 8.22 -19.23 10.30
N GLN A 18 8.08 -19.03 11.61
CA GLN A 18 7.05 -19.67 12.43
C GLN A 18 5.86 -18.73 12.71
N GLU A 19 6.05 -17.42 12.53
CA GLU A 19 5.01 -16.43 12.82
C GLU A 19 3.98 -16.39 11.69
N LYS A 20 2.80 -16.95 11.96
CA LYS A 20 1.69 -17.03 11.01
C LYS A 20 1.34 -15.67 10.39
N ARG A 21 1.33 -14.59 11.18
CA ARG A 21 1.01 -13.24 10.70
C ARG A 21 1.98 -12.77 9.63
N ILE A 22 3.29 -13.00 9.82
CA ILE A 22 4.31 -12.63 8.84
C ILE A 22 4.12 -13.43 7.55
N MET A 23 3.78 -14.72 7.67
CA MET A 23 3.52 -15.56 6.50
C MET A 23 2.29 -15.09 5.69
N GLU A 24 1.24 -14.66 6.37
CA GLU A 24 0.03 -14.09 5.73
C GLU A 24 0.35 -12.80 4.97
N GLU A 25 1.19 -11.91 5.52
CA GLU A 25 1.59 -10.69 4.82
C GLU A 25 2.51 -10.98 3.62
N ILE A 26 3.44 -11.93 3.73
CA ILE A 26 4.25 -12.38 2.59
C ILE A 26 3.36 -12.96 1.50
N GLN A 27 2.36 -13.78 1.86
CA GLN A 27 1.42 -14.34 0.91
C GLN A 27 0.63 -13.25 0.19
N LYS A 28 0.09 -12.24 0.91
CA LYS A 28 -0.62 -11.11 0.29
C LYS A 28 0.26 -10.34 -0.70
N LEU A 29 1.52 -10.10 -0.35
CA LEU A 29 2.45 -9.41 -1.24
C LEU A 29 2.72 -10.24 -2.50
N LEU A 30 2.98 -11.54 -2.35
CA LEU A 30 3.20 -12.42 -3.49
C LEU A 30 1.95 -12.54 -4.36
N ASP A 31 0.77 -12.66 -3.75
CA ASP A 31 -0.49 -12.67 -4.47
C ASP A 31 -0.66 -11.39 -5.27
N PHE A 32 -0.34 -10.22 -4.70
CA PHE A 32 -0.39 -8.94 -5.41
C PHE A 32 0.59 -8.88 -6.59
N GLU A 33 1.87 -9.16 -6.36
CA GLU A 33 2.93 -9.06 -7.39
C GLU A 33 2.78 -10.10 -8.51
N LEU A 34 2.28 -11.29 -8.19
CA LEU A 34 2.07 -12.37 -9.14
C LEU A 34 0.69 -12.33 -9.79
N ASN A 35 -0.21 -11.48 -9.31
CA ASN A 35 -1.52 -11.28 -9.93
C ASN A 35 -1.33 -10.62 -11.29
N LYS A 36 -1.50 -11.42 -12.35
CA LYS A 36 -1.50 -10.94 -13.73
C LYS A 36 -2.86 -10.46 -14.21
N ASN A 37 -3.88 -10.53 -13.35
CA ASN A 37 -5.20 -10.05 -13.69
C ASN A 37 -5.26 -8.53 -13.59
N GLU A 38 -6.20 -7.94 -14.31
CA GLU A 38 -6.50 -6.52 -14.16
C GLU A 38 -6.89 -6.21 -12.71
N TYR A 39 -6.45 -5.07 -12.20
CA TYR A 39 -6.83 -4.62 -10.88
C TYR A 39 -8.32 -4.23 -10.89
N ILE A 40 -9.18 -5.09 -10.36
CA ILE A 40 -10.62 -4.85 -10.28
C ILE A 40 -10.91 -4.08 -8.98
N LEU A 41 -11.35 -2.84 -9.13
CA LEU A 41 -11.80 -2.01 -8.02
C LEU A 41 -13.07 -2.57 -7.39
N THR A 42 -13.13 -2.55 -6.06
CA THR A 42 -14.38 -2.78 -5.31
C THR A 42 -15.32 -1.58 -5.49
N GLU A 43 -16.63 -1.77 -5.27
CA GLU A 43 -17.59 -0.66 -5.35
C GLU A 43 -17.23 0.52 -4.43
N PRO A 44 -16.85 0.32 -3.15
CA PRO A 44 -16.40 1.43 -2.31
C PRO A 44 -15.19 2.18 -2.86
N GLN A 45 -14.26 1.47 -3.53
CA GLN A 45 -13.11 2.12 -4.16
C GLN A 45 -13.51 2.95 -5.38
N LYS A 46 -14.45 2.44 -6.20
CA LYS A 46 -14.99 3.18 -7.34
C LYS A 46 -15.71 4.45 -6.89
N GLU A 47 -16.53 4.35 -5.84
CA GLU A 47 -17.22 5.48 -5.22
C GLU A 47 -16.23 6.52 -4.72
N ARG A 48 -15.19 6.12 -3.97
CA ARG A 48 -14.18 7.06 -3.47
C ARG A 48 -13.38 7.71 -4.59
N ILE A 49 -13.10 7.00 -5.68
CA ILE A 49 -12.44 7.58 -6.86
C ILE A 49 -13.35 8.59 -7.55
N ALA A 50 -14.64 8.30 -7.70
CA ALA A 50 -15.60 9.22 -8.29
C ALA A 50 -15.73 10.51 -7.46
N GLU A 51 -15.75 10.37 -6.13
CA GLU A 51 -15.74 11.49 -5.19
C GLU A 51 -14.47 12.32 -5.32
N ALA A 52 -13.29 11.70 -5.29
CA ALA A 52 -12.00 12.38 -5.44
C ALA A 52 -11.88 13.13 -6.79
N GLN A 53 -12.43 12.57 -7.87
CA GLN A 53 -12.49 13.26 -9.16
C GLN A 53 -13.39 14.50 -9.12
N SER A 54 -14.48 14.45 -8.36
CA SER A 54 -15.37 15.59 -8.14
C SER A 54 -14.68 16.67 -7.30
N GLU A 55 -14.04 16.27 -6.19
CA GLU A 55 -13.22 17.13 -5.32
C GLU A 55 -12.13 17.86 -6.12
N TYR A 56 -11.41 17.14 -6.99
CA TYR A 56 -10.38 17.74 -7.84
C TYR A 56 -10.96 18.79 -8.80
N LYS A 57 -12.09 18.50 -9.46
CA LYS A 57 -12.75 19.43 -10.39
C LYS A 57 -13.31 20.67 -9.70
N SER A 58 -13.74 20.54 -8.45
CA SER A 58 -14.26 21.66 -7.65
C SER A 58 -13.16 22.41 -6.89
N SER A 59 -11.88 22.05 -7.08
CA SER A 59 -10.75 22.57 -6.31
C SER A 59 -10.86 22.33 -4.79
N ALA A 60 -11.63 21.31 -4.39
CA ALA A 60 -11.71 20.83 -3.02
C ALA A 60 -10.55 19.86 -2.70
N TYR A 61 -9.32 20.29 -2.99
CA TYR A 61 -8.10 19.56 -2.63
C TYR A 61 -7.19 20.46 -1.79
N LEU A 62 -6.28 19.84 -1.04
CA LEU A 62 -5.25 20.55 -0.30
C LEU A 62 -3.94 20.52 -1.10
N THR A 63 -3.25 21.65 -1.12
CA THR A 63 -1.84 21.67 -1.52
C THR A 63 -0.99 21.07 -0.41
N GLU A 64 0.21 20.62 -0.77
CA GLU A 64 1.19 20.11 0.20
C GLU A 64 1.45 21.13 1.32
N ASP A 65 1.69 22.40 0.97
CA ASP A 65 1.92 23.47 1.95
C ASP A 65 0.74 23.61 2.93
N LYS A 66 -0.50 23.57 2.43
CA LYS A 66 -1.68 23.73 3.28
C LYS A 66 -1.91 22.50 4.16
N ALA A 67 -1.70 21.31 3.61
CA ALA A 67 -1.78 20.07 4.38
C ALA A 67 -0.73 20.02 5.50
N ASN A 68 0.49 20.44 5.22
CA ASN A 68 1.56 20.51 6.22
C ASN A 68 1.24 21.54 7.31
N GLN A 69 0.75 22.72 6.94
CA GLN A 69 0.31 23.72 7.90
C GLN A 69 -0.79 23.18 8.83
N ASP A 70 -1.83 22.52 8.28
CA ASP A 70 -2.94 21.99 9.08
C ASP A 70 -2.45 20.90 10.06
N ILE A 71 -1.46 20.09 9.65
CA ILE A 71 -0.82 19.08 10.50
C ILE A 71 0.00 19.75 11.61
N GLU A 72 0.79 20.78 11.30
CA GLU A 72 1.58 21.51 12.29
C GLU A 72 0.69 22.20 13.33
N GLU A 73 -0.41 22.83 12.90
CA GLU A 73 -1.41 23.42 13.78
C GLU A 73 -2.00 22.35 14.71
N TRP A 74 -2.44 21.22 14.17
CA TRP A 74 -2.99 20.10 14.96
C TRP A 74 -1.99 19.54 16.00
N LEU A 75 -0.71 19.43 15.63
CA LEU A 75 0.34 18.95 16.55
C LEU A 75 0.71 19.99 17.62
N GLY A 76 0.56 21.27 17.32
CA GLY A 76 0.85 22.40 18.20
C GLY A 76 -0.25 22.73 19.21
N GLU A 77 -1.48 22.23 19.03
CA GLU A 77 -2.62 22.41 19.96
C GLU A 77 -2.49 21.63 21.29
N LYS A 78 -1.28 21.15 21.64
CA LYS A 78 -0.99 20.43 22.90
C LYS A 78 -0.31 21.30 23.95
#